data_AF-A0AAW7BIP8-F1
#
_entry.id   AF-A0AAW7BIP8-F1
#
_cell.length_a   1.000
_cell.length_b   1.000
_cell.length_c   1.000
_cell.angle_alpha   90.00
_cell.angle_beta   90.00
_cell.angle_gamma   90.00
#
_symmetry.space_group_name_H-M   'P 1'
#
loop_
_entity.id
_entity.type
_entity.pdbx_description
1 polymer ?
#
loop_
_entity_poly.entity_id
_entity_poly.type
_entity_poly.pdbx_seq_one_letter_code
_entity_poly.pdbx_strand_id
1 'polypeptide(L)'
;MSRKPSQTQLSAVLSQLTETDFKSLGDLTGPREANLFAIRELFRQGLIKGVLIDDPFGAADEDGPLLCNAERLRLRKPCVERVVEEHVEPLMPRLGFLTL
;
A
#
# COMPACT_ATOMS: atom_id res chain seq x y z
N MET A 1 -20.53 -10.33 7.95
CA MET A 1 -20.50 -10.19 6.48
C MET A 1 -19.38 -9.22 6.13
N SER A 2 -18.15 -9.72 5.90
CA SER A 2 -17.02 -8.89 5.46
C SER A 2 -17.34 -8.31 4.08
N ARG A 3 -17.59 -7.00 3.99
CA ARG A 3 -17.76 -6.31 2.71
C ARG A 3 -16.38 -5.97 2.18
N LYS A 4 -15.75 -6.94 1.50
CA LYS A 4 -14.51 -6.66 0.78
C LYS A 4 -14.81 -5.67 -0.36
N PRO A 5 -14.04 -4.57 -0.48
CA PRO A 5 -14.20 -3.65 -1.58
C PRO A 5 -13.93 -4.39 -2.90
N SER A 6 -14.76 -4.15 -3.90
CA SER A 6 -14.56 -4.75 -5.22
C SER A 6 -13.33 -4.13 -5.90
N GLN A 7 -12.74 -4.86 -6.86
CA GLN A 7 -11.60 -4.34 -7.62
C GLN A 7 -11.91 -3.00 -8.30
N THR A 8 -13.14 -2.81 -8.75
CA THR A 8 -13.61 -1.54 -9.35
C THR A 8 -13.64 -0.39 -8.34
N GLN A 9 -13.96 -0.67 -7.06
CA GLN A 9 -13.92 0.36 -6.01
C GLN A 9 -12.48 0.75 -5.68
N LEU A 10 -11.57 -0.22 -5.61
CA LEU A 10 -10.15 0.03 -5.37
C LEU A 10 -9.55 0.88 -6.49
N SER A 11 -9.81 0.54 -7.75
CA SER A 11 -9.30 1.30 -8.90
C SER A 11 -9.90 2.71 -9.00
N ALA A 12 -11.17 2.87 -8.64
CA ALA A 12 -11.83 4.18 -8.60
C ALA A 12 -11.24 5.11 -7.52
N VAL A 13 -10.86 4.59 -6.35
CA VAL A 13 -10.18 5.40 -5.33
C VAL A 13 -8.75 5.73 -5.77
N LEU A 14 -8.02 4.75 -6.31
CA LEU A 14 -6.65 4.96 -6.79
C LEU A 14 -6.56 6.01 -7.89
N SER A 15 -7.48 6.02 -8.86
CA SER A 15 -7.47 6.97 -9.97
C SER A 15 -7.70 8.41 -9.54
N GLN A 16 -8.26 8.61 -8.35
CA GLN A 16 -8.48 9.93 -7.78
C GLN A 16 -7.26 10.45 -6.99
N LEU A 17 -6.34 9.58 -6.59
CA LEU A 17 -5.16 9.97 -5.81
C LEU A 17 -3.98 10.32 -6.73
N THR A 18 -3.09 11.18 -6.24
CA THR A 18 -1.85 11.54 -6.93
C THR A 18 -0.65 11.23 -6.04
N GLU A 19 0.55 11.24 -6.61
CA GLU A 19 1.79 11.05 -5.85
C GLU A 19 2.25 12.32 -5.11
N THR A 20 1.87 13.48 -5.65
CA THR A 20 2.35 14.81 -5.23
C THR A 20 1.42 15.46 -4.22
N ASP A 21 0.11 15.29 -4.39
CA ASP A 21 -0.88 16.00 -3.61
C ASP A 21 -1.54 15.09 -2.58
N PHE A 22 -1.95 15.72 -1.49
CA PHE A 22 -2.70 15.08 -0.43
C PHE A 22 -4.19 15.27 -0.68
N LYS A 23 -4.96 14.20 -0.55
CA LYS A 23 -6.42 14.24 -0.56
C LYS A 23 -7.00 13.79 0.78
N SER A 24 -8.12 14.37 1.16
CA SER A 24 -8.94 13.89 2.26
C SER A 24 -10.02 12.94 1.75
N LEU A 25 -10.62 12.16 2.65
CA LEU A 25 -11.79 11.35 2.33
C LEU A 25 -12.93 12.18 1.71
N GLY A 26 -13.09 13.44 2.13
CA GLY A 26 -14.13 14.34 1.61
C GLY A 26 -13.92 14.75 0.15
N ASP A 27 -12.68 14.64 -0.35
CA ASP A 27 -12.35 14.96 -1.74
C ASP A 27 -12.54 13.77 -2.69
N LEU A 28 -12.89 12.60 -2.15
CA LEU A 28 -13.15 11.39 -2.92
C LEU A 28 -14.62 11.31 -3.30
N THR A 29 -14.85 11.07 -4.58
CA THR A 29 -16.18 10.80 -5.12
C THR A 29 -16.68 9.42 -4.67
N GLY A 30 -17.99 9.29 -4.50
CA GLY A 30 -18.66 8.04 -4.14
C GLY A 30 -19.06 7.93 -2.66
N PRO A 31 -19.65 6.79 -2.26
CA PRO A 31 -20.13 6.59 -0.89
C PRO A 31 -18.97 6.58 0.10
N ARG A 32 -19.09 7.37 1.17
CA ARG A 32 -18.08 7.51 2.22
C ARG A 32 -17.62 6.17 2.79
N GLU A 33 -18.56 5.30 3.17
CA GLU A 33 -18.25 3.98 3.71
C GLU A 33 -17.47 3.11 2.71
N ALA A 34 -17.90 3.07 1.44
CA ALA A 34 -17.21 2.30 0.41
C ALA A 34 -15.77 2.79 0.19
N ASN A 35 -15.57 4.10 0.21
CA ASN A 35 -14.24 4.69 0.11
C ASN A 35 -13.37 4.34 1.32
N LEU A 36 -13.90 4.34 2.54
CA LEU A 36 -13.18 3.93 3.75
C LEU A 36 -12.69 2.48 3.67
N PHE A 37 -13.55 1.54 3.22
CA PHE A 37 -13.16 0.15 3.00
C PHE A 37 -12.05 0.03 1.95
N ALA A 38 -12.19 0.72 0.82
CA ALA A 38 -11.19 0.72 -0.24
C ALA A 38 -9.85 1.32 0.23
N ILE A 39 -9.86 2.44 0.95
CA ILE A 39 -8.65 3.09 1.49
C ILE A 39 -7.91 2.14 2.43
N ARG A 40 -8.61 1.49 3.37
CA ARG A 40 -7.99 0.57 4.33
C ARG A 40 -7.30 -0.59 3.60
N GLU A 41 -7.97 -1.15 2.59
CA GLU A 41 -7.42 -2.24 1.78
C GLU A 41 -6.22 -1.79 0.91
N LEU A 42 -6.30 -0.63 0.26
CA LEU A 42 -5.19 -0.05 -0.51
C LEU A 42 -3.97 0.27 0.36
N PHE A 43 -4.20 0.73 1.59
CA PHE A 43 -3.14 1.01 2.54
C PHE A 43 -2.47 -0.28 3.01
N ARG A 44 -3.27 -1.32 3.30
CA ARG A 44 -2.79 -2.67 3.63
C ARG A 44 -1.94 -3.29 2.51
N GLN A 45 -2.34 -3.07 1.25
CA GLN A 45 -1.58 -3.47 0.06
C GLN A 45 -0.33 -2.62 -0.18
N GLY A 46 -0.13 -1.54 0.59
CA GLY A 46 1.00 -0.63 0.44
C GLY A 46 0.93 0.26 -0.80
N LEU A 47 -0.22 0.35 -1.47
CA LEU A 47 -0.40 1.16 -2.69
C LEU A 47 -0.52 2.64 -2.39
N ILE A 48 -0.99 2.98 -1.18
CA ILE A 48 -1.19 4.35 -0.73
C ILE A 48 -0.55 4.58 0.64
N LYS A 49 -0.38 5.84 1.00
CA LYS A 49 0.02 6.29 2.33
C LYS A 49 -0.87 7.45 2.77
N GLY A 50 -1.07 7.60 4.07
CA GLY A 50 -1.90 8.65 4.64
C GLY A 50 -2.03 8.52 6.16
N VAL A 51 -2.86 9.38 6.75
CA VAL A 51 -3.26 9.34 8.15
C VAL A 51 -4.61 8.64 8.22
N LEU A 52 -4.64 7.49 8.87
CA LEU A 52 -5.82 6.66 9.05
C LEU A 52 -6.30 6.77 10.49
N ILE A 53 -7.61 6.91 10.68
CA ILE A 53 -8.25 6.92 12.01
C ILE A 53 -9.21 5.75 12.04
N ASP A 54 -8.84 4.71 12.77
CA ASP A 54 -9.71 3.56 13.02
C ASP A 54 -10.85 3.93 13.96
N ASP A 55 -11.97 3.23 13.84
CA ASP A 55 -13.14 3.38 14.70
C ASP A 55 -12.85 2.80 16.10
N PRO A 56 -12.75 3.65 17.14
CA PRO A 56 -12.46 3.18 18.49
C PRO A 56 -13.67 2.56 19.19
N PHE A 57 -14.88 2.67 18.61
CA PHE A 57 -16.13 2.25 19.23
C PHE A 57 -16.70 0.94 18.68
N GLY A 58 -15.96 0.24 17.81
CA GLY A 58 -16.13 -1.20 17.65
C GLY A 58 -16.94 -1.66 16.45
N ALA A 59 -17.03 -0.87 15.38
CA ALA A 59 -17.20 -1.52 14.08
C ALA A 59 -15.85 -2.15 13.71
N ALA A 60 -15.79 -3.48 13.73
CA ALA A 60 -14.67 -4.25 13.23
C ALA A 60 -15.19 -5.28 12.24
N ASP A 61 -14.34 -5.66 11.30
CA ASP A 61 -14.56 -6.83 10.48
C ASP A 61 -13.41 -7.82 10.66
N GLU A 62 -13.38 -8.85 9.81
CA GLU A 62 -12.37 -9.91 9.85
C GLU A 62 -10.93 -9.37 9.73
N ASP A 63 -10.77 -8.15 9.21
CA ASP A 63 -9.48 -7.49 9.00
C ASP A 63 -9.15 -6.47 10.13
N GLY A 64 -9.96 -6.41 11.19
CA GLY A 64 -9.78 -5.55 12.35
C GLY A 64 -10.75 -4.36 12.40
N PRO A 65 -10.45 -3.33 13.22
CA PRO A 65 -11.27 -2.12 13.31
C PRO A 65 -11.52 -1.49 11.94
N LEU A 66 -12.74 -1.03 11.70
CA LEU A 66 -13.09 -0.28 10.50
C LEU A 66 -12.44 1.10 10.54
N LEU A 67 -12.22 1.66 9.35
CA LEU A 67 -11.73 3.02 9.24
C LEU A 67 -12.87 4.01 9.50
N CYS A 68 -12.71 4.91 10.48
CA CYS A 68 -13.66 5.97 10.80
C CYS A 68 -13.42 7.22 9.93
N ASN A 69 -12.15 7.55 9.69
CA ASN A 69 -11.75 8.68 8.87
C ASN A 69 -10.38 8.46 8.20
N ALA A 70 -10.12 9.19 7.13
CA ALA A 70 -8.86 9.16 6.42
C ALA A 70 -8.48 10.56 5.90
N GLU A 71 -7.25 10.96 6.16
CA GLU A 71 -6.70 12.25 5.74
C GLU A 71 -5.32 12.08 5.13
N ARG A 72 -4.91 13.06 4.33
CA ARG A 72 -3.57 13.12 3.73
C ARG A 72 -3.23 11.87 2.90
N LEU A 73 -4.22 11.34 2.19
CA LEU A 73 -4.10 10.22 1.27
C LEU A 73 -3.29 10.62 0.05
N ARG A 74 -2.36 9.76 -0.35
CA ARG A 74 -1.60 9.90 -1.60
C ARG A 74 -1.10 8.54 -2.06
N LEU A 75 -0.79 8.42 -3.34
CA LEU A 75 -0.14 7.24 -3.89
C LEU A 75 1.22 7.04 -3.22
N ARG A 76 1.56 5.78 -2.93
CA ARG A 76 2.92 5.41 -2.56
C ARG A 76 3.71 5.33 -3.86
N LYS A 77 4.73 6.16 -4.02
CA LYS A 77 5.73 5.94 -5.07
C LYS A 77 6.26 4.52 -4.87
N PRO A 78 6.33 3.67 -5.92
CA PRO A 78 7.09 2.44 -5.80
C PRO A 78 8.49 2.87 -5.39
N CYS A 79 8.85 2.60 -4.14
CA CYS A 79 10.24 2.55 -3.78
C CYS A 79 10.76 1.42 -4.65
N VAL A 80 11.42 1.78 -5.74
CA VAL A 80 12.35 0.90 -6.43
C VAL A 80 13.43 0.64 -5.38
N GLU A 81 13.15 -0.26 -4.47
CA GLU A 81 14.18 -1.00 -3.77
C GLU A 81 14.81 -1.80 -4.89
N ARG A 82 15.93 -1.24 -5.36
CA ARG A 82 16.84 -1.89 -6.27
C ARG A 82 16.90 -3.35 -5.87
N VAL A 83 16.50 -4.19 -6.80
CA VAL A 83 17.12 -5.47 -7.09
C VAL A 83 18.56 -5.46 -6.55
N VAL A 84 18.74 -5.95 -5.32
CA VAL A 84 19.97 -6.66 -5.01
C VAL A 84 19.70 -8.01 -5.60
N GLU A 85 19.94 -8.10 -6.91
CA GLU A 85 20.41 -9.34 -7.50
C GLU A 85 21.60 -9.72 -6.64
N GLU A 86 21.36 -10.60 -5.67
CA GLU A 86 22.40 -11.45 -5.14
C GLU A 86 22.78 -12.36 -6.31
N HIS A 87 23.55 -11.79 -7.23
CA HIS A 87 24.24 -12.52 -8.27
C HIS A 87 25.25 -13.34 -7.48
N VAL A 88 24.86 -14.56 -7.12
CA VAL A 88 25.75 -15.58 -6.61
C VAL A 88 26.80 -15.78 -7.68
N GLU A 89 27.92 -15.08 -7.56
CA GLU A 89 29.10 -15.32 -8.35
C GLU A 89 29.46 -16.80 -8.18
N PRO A 90 29.67 -17.55 -9.27
CA PRO A 90 30.22 -18.88 -9.16
C PRO A 90 31.64 -18.73 -8.61
N LEU A 91 31.85 -19.21 -7.38
CA LEU A 91 33.16 -19.38 -6.76
C LEU A 91 34.06 -20.21 -7.68
N MET A 92 34.83 -19.52 -8.52
CA MET A 92 36.04 -20.08 -9.12
C MET A 92 37.24 -19.63 -8.29
N PRO A 93 37.88 -20.52 -7.52
CA PRO A 93 39.18 -20.22 -6.95
C PRO A 93 40.21 -20.17 -8.09
N ARG A 94 40.78 -18.98 -8.27
CA ARG A 94 41.85 -18.68 -9.23
C ARG A 94 43.07 -19.56 -8.98
N LEU A 95 43.64 -20.08 -10.07
CA LEU A 95 44.99 -20.63 -10.11
C LEU A 95 45.99 -19.64 -9.49
N GLY A 96 46.60 -20.03 -8.38
CA GLY A 96 47.86 -19.46 -7.91
C GLY A 96 49.01 -20.29 -8.48
N PHE A 97 49.68 -19.76 -9.51
CA PHE A 97 51.04 -20.16 -9.84
C PHE A 97 51.98 -19.57 -8.79
N LEU A 98 52.90 -20.38 -8.23
CA LEU A 98 54.35 -20.11 -8.14
C LEU A 98 55.07 -21.18 -7.30
N THR A 99 55.95 -21.92 -7.98
CA THR A 99 57.32 -22.30 -7.61
C THR A 99 57.71 -22.51 -6.13
N LEU A 100 58.17 -23.72 -5.81
CA LEU A 100 59.54 -24.03 -5.39
C LEU A 100 59.84 -25.52 -5.54
#